data_AF-A0A5N4EL78-F1
#
_entry.id   AF-A0A5N4EL78-F1
#
_cell.length_a   1.000
_cell.length_b   1.000
_cell.length_c   1.000
_cell.angle_alpha   90.00
_cell.angle_beta   90.00
_cell.angle_gamma   90.00
#
_symmetry.space_group_name_H-M   'P 1'
#
loop_
_entity.id
_entity.type
_entity.pdbx_description
1 polymer ?
#
loop_
_entity_poly.entity_id
_entity_poly.type
_entity_poly.pdbx_seq_one_letter_code
_entity_poly.pdbx_strand_id
1 'polypeptide(L)'
;PDIVGREEQLKKEQANLYPVSRFMKDDASDIQEDSAAEDKFYSLDELHILDMIEQGSTNKVTTEYGETEKEKLARQRQLYKLHNQCEDFKRQLKTVTFRWQENQMQIKKKDKIIASLNQQVAFGINKVSKLQRQSHAKDNEIKNLKEQLSMKRSQWEMEKHNLESTIKTYLNKLNAETSRALTAEVYFLQCRRDFGLLHLEQTEKECLSQLARVTNMAARKNFFLCLHFYPSNVESLQLKAAVDSWNAIVTDVRNKIAFLRMQQFLGRPLVKESFFRPLLTVPQMPAICSGVVSAPGQSRPPLVQSSSWWSRH
;
A
#
# COMPACT_ATOMS: atom_id res chain seq x y z
N PRO A 1 -4.49 -15.36 -28.33
CA PRO A 1 -3.83 -15.22 -29.65
C PRO A 1 -2.87 -14.03 -29.60
N ASP A 2 -1.63 -14.33 -29.19
CA ASP A 2 -0.44 -14.24 -30.06
C ASP A 2 0.13 -12.81 -29.98
N ILE A 3 1.29 -12.56 -29.37
CA ILE A 3 2.59 -13.11 -29.73
C ILE A 3 3.46 -13.22 -28.47
N VAL A 4 3.53 -14.44 -27.93
CA VAL A 4 4.69 -14.96 -27.21
C VAL A 4 5.53 -15.67 -28.27
N GLY A 5 6.84 -15.49 -28.24
CA GLY A 5 7.76 -16.32 -29.03
C GLY A 5 8.23 -15.70 -30.34
N ARG A 6 9.12 -14.71 -30.24
CA ARG A 6 10.14 -14.51 -31.27
C ARG A 6 11.53 -14.44 -30.66
N GLU A 7 11.73 -15.31 -29.67
CA GLU A 7 12.98 -15.52 -28.95
C GLU A 7 13.66 -16.79 -29.48
N GLU A 8 13.69 -16.98 -30.81
CA GLU A 8 14.34 -18.14 -31.40
C GLU A 8 14.68 -17.90 -32.89
N GLN A 9 15.42 -16.82 -33.20
CA GLN A 9 15.95 -16.64 -34.56
C GLN A 9 17.27 -15.87 -34.68
N LEU A 10 17.98 -15.62 -33.57
CA LEU A 10 19.32 -14.97 -33.61
C LEU A 10 20.43 -15.83 -32.99
N LYS A 11 20.21 -17.15 -32.91
CA LYS A 11 21.26 -18.15 -32.66
C LYS A 11 21.50 -18.97 -33.93
N LYS A 12 22.00 -18.34 -34.99
CA LYS A 12 22.69 -18.94 -36.14
C LYS A 12 22.95 -17.86 -37.19
N GLU A 13 23.90 -16.97 -36.93
CA GLU A 13 24.67 -16.25 -37.97
C GLU A 13 25.71 -15.35 -37.30
N GLN A 14 26.65 -15.96 -36.61
CA GLN A 14 27.96 -15.34 -36.36
C GLN A 14 28.99 -16.45 -36.13
N ALA A 15 29.14 -17.28 -37.15
CA ALA A 15 30.25 -18.19 -37.30
C ALA A 15 30.87 -17.91 -38.65
N ASN A 16 31.62 -16.80 -38.73
CA ASN A 16 32.73 -16.61 -39.65
C ASN A 16 33.43 -15.30 -39.31
N LEU A 17 34.61 -15.40 -38.71
CA LEU A 17 35.87 -14.97 -39.32
C LEU A 17 37.02 -15.23 -38.32
N TYR A 18 38.06 -15.89 -38.83
CA TYR A 18 39.27 -16.31 -38.13
C TYR A 18 40.18 -15.11 -37.75
N PRO A 19 41.17 -15.34 -36.86
CA PRO A 19 41.82 -14.33 -36.03
C PRO A 19 43.16 -13.86 -36.62
N VAL A 20 43.56 -12.61 -36.32
CA VAL A 20 44.93 -12.15 -36.59
C VAL A 20 45.51 -11.39 -35.39
N SER A 21 46.58 -12.00 -34.88
CA SER A 21 47.75 -11.49 -34.16
C SER A 21 47.60 -10.48 -33.01
N ARG A 22 47.83 -11.04 -31.82
CA ARG A 22 48.46 -10.42 -30.65
C ARG A 22 49.86 -9.89 -31.00
N PHE A 23 50.15 -8.62 -30.76
CA PHE A 23 51.50 -8.12 -30.46
C PHE A 23 51.39 -6.78 -29.71
N MET A 24 51.87 -6.75 -28.46
CA MET A 24 52.27 -5.52 -27.77
C MET A 24 53.32 -5.83 -26.71
N LYS A 25 54.28 -4.90 -26.63
CA LYS A 25 55.40 -4.68 -25.70
C LYS A 25 56.66 -5.49 -25.92
N ASP A 26 57.84 -4.93 -25.75
CA ASP A 26 58.44 -3.58 -25.71
C ASP A 26 59.88 -3.95 -25.35
N ASP A 27 60.89 -3.48 -26.07
CA ASP A 27 62.19 -3.30 -25.42
C ASP A 27 62.98 -2.17 -26.06
N ALA A 28 63.48 -1.32 -25.17
CA ALA A 28 64.20 -0.11 -25.44
C ALA A 28 65.65 -0.42 -25.83
N SER A 29 66.19 0.32 -26.80
CA SER A 29 67.59 0.72 -26.76
C SER A 29 67.77 2.00 -27.57
N ASP A 30 68.44 2.95 -26.91
CA ASP A 30 68.96 4.19 -27.46
C ASP A 30 69.68 3.97 -28.79
N ILE A 31 69.33 4.77 -29.80
CA ILE A 31 70.27 5.11 -30.86
C ILE A 31 70.24 6.63 -31.05
N GLN A 32 71.31 7.21 -30.53
CA GLN A 32 71.82 8.55 -30.74
C GLN A 32 71.87 8.88 -32.23
N GLU A 33 71.33 10.04 -32.59
CA GLU A 33 71.53 10.67 -33.89
C GLU A 33 73.02 10.89 -34.12
N ASP A 34 73.55 10.41 -35.24
CA ASP A 34 74.71 11.02 -35.88
C ASP A 34 74.38 11.24 -37.36
N SER A 35 74.27 12.52 -37.71
CA SER A 35 74.15 12.99 -39.08
C SER A 35 75.52 12.94 -39.73
N ALA A 36 75.83 11.86 -40.45
CA ALA A 36 76.92 11.83 -41.42
C ALA A 36 76.35 12.00 -42.83
N ALA A 37 76.96 12.87 -43.62
CA ALA A 37 76.62 13.05 -45.03
C ALA A 37 76.74 11.71 -45.76
N GLU A 38 75.62 11.16 -46.24
CA GLU A 38 75.62 9.97 -47.09
C GLU A 38 76.28 10.33 -48.43
N ASP A 39 77.57 10.05 -48.52
CA ASP A 39 78.30 9.92 -49.77
C ASP A 39 77.69 8.72 -50.52
N LYS A 40 77.03 8.98 -51.66
CA LYS A 40 76.42 7.93 -52.46
C LYS A 40 77.52 7.07 -53.09
N PHE A 41 77.87 5.98 -52.42
CA PHE A 41 78.61 4.89 -53.06
C PHE A 41 77.68 4.18 -54.03
N TYR A 42 77.82 4.49 -55.32
CA TYR A 42 77.25 3.67 -56.39
C TYR A 42 77.77 2.24 -56.26
N SER A 43 76.88 1.25 -56.36
CA SER A 43 77.30 -0.15 -56.38
C SER A 43 78.19 -0.43 -57.59
N LEU A 44 79.13 -1.39 -57.48
CA LEU A 44 80.06 -1.74 -58.57
C LEU A 44 79.31 -2.11 -59.87
N ASP A 45 78.11 -2.67 -59.74
CA ASP A 45 77.19 -2.98 -60.85
C ASP A 45 76.61 -1.71 -61.50
N GLU A 46 76.27 -0.67 -60.73
CA GLU A 46 75.85 0.63 -61.27
C GLU A 46 77.00 1.36 -61.98
N LEU A 47 78.23 1.24 -61.49
CA LEU A 47 79.41 1.78 -62.17
C LEU A 47 79.66 1.06 -63.51
N HIS A 48 79.48 -0.26 -63.56
CA HIS A 48 79.62 -1.06 -64.77
C HIS A 48 78.54 -0.75 -65.81
N ILE A 49 77.30 -0.51 -65.37
CA ILE A 49 76.22 -0.07 -66.26
C ILE A 49 76.53 1.31 -66.85
N LEU A 50 77.07 2.24 -66.06
CA LEU A 50 77.47 3.57 -66.55
C LEU A 50 78.67 3.51 -67.52
N ASP A 51 79.65 2.65 -67.26
CA ASP A 51 80.82 2.42 -68.13
C ASP A 51 80.42 1.74 -69.46
N MET A 52 79.50 0.77 -69.42
CA MET A 52 78.96 0.17 -70.66
C MET A 52 78.17 1.18 -71.51
N ILE A 53 77.50 2.16 -70.90
CA ILE A 53 76.80 3.23 -71.61
C ILE A 53 77.79 4.22 -72.24
N GLU A 54 78.88 4.52 -71.54
CA GLU A 54 79.93 5.45 -72.02
C GLU A 54 80.80 4.82 -73.13
N GLN A 55 81.13 3.53 -73.01
CA GLN A 55 81.89 2.75 -73.98
C GLN A 55 81.06 2.31 -75.20
N GLY A 56 79.73 2.17 -75.06
CA GLY A 56 78.82 1.82 -76.16
C GLY A 56 78.47 2.99 -77.09
N SER A 57 78.76 4.24 -76.70
CA SER A 57 78.30 5.45 -77.42
C SER A 57 79.31 6.07 -78.37
N THR A 58 80.57 5.60 -78.41
CA THR A 58 81.66 6.30 -79.12
C THR A 58 82.03 5.72 -80.48
N ASN A 59 81.14 4.99 -81.18
CA ASN A 59 81.41 4.61 -82.58
C ASN A 59 80.15 4.26 -83.41
N LYS A 60 79.47 5.27 -83.96
CA LYS A 60 78.98 5.25 -85.36
C LYS A 60 78.49 6.63 -85.85
N VAL A 61 79.37 7.23 -86.64
CA VAL A 61 79.16 8.11 -87.80
C VAL A 61 77.70 8.27 -88.28
N THR A 62 77.21 9.51 -88.17
CA THR A 62 76.32 10.24 -89.08
C THR A 62 75.42 9.42 -90.01
N THR A 63 74.15 9.25 -89.66
CA THR A 63 73.05 9.40 -90.63
C THR A 63 71.74 9.52 -89.88
N GLU A 64 70.87 10.39 -90.38
CA GLU A 64 69.62 10.86 -89.80
C GLU A 64 69.82 11.89 -88.68
N TYR A 65 69.21 13.05 -88.65
CA TYR A 65 68.27 13.77 -89.51
C TYR A 65 67.98 14.98 -88.62
N GLY A 66 68.30 16.20 -89.06
CA GLY A 66 68.52 17.33 -88.17
C GLY A 66 67.50 17.47 -87.05
N GLU A 67 67.95 17.28 -85.80
CA GLU A 67 67.39 18.07 -84.71
C GLU A 67 67.75 19.51 -85.03
N THR A 68 66.83 20.17 -85.72
CA THR A 68 66.89 21.62 -85.87
C THR A 68 67.14 22.20 -84.47
N GLU A 69 67.94 23.25 -84.32
CA GLU A 69 68.15 23.93 -83.03
C GLU A 69 66.83 24.14 -82.25
N LYS A 70 65.70 24.23 -82.97
CA LYS A 70 64.33 24.19 -82.45
C LYS A 70 63.95 22.93 -81.64
N GLU A 71 64.32 21.72 -82.03
CA GLU A 71 64.05 20.47 -81.29
C GLU A 71 64.88 20.36 -80.01
N LYS A 72 66.16 20.77 -80.04
CA LYS A 72 67.01 20.85 -78.85
C LYS A 72 66.49 21.89 -77.85
N LEU A 73 66.09 23.06 -78.33
CA LEU A 73 65.39 24.08 -77.54
C LEU A 73 64.03 23.57 -77.00
N ALA A 74 63.29 22.76 -77.77
CA ALA A 74 62.03 22.16 -77.34
C ALA A 74 62.23 21.14 -76.21
N ARG A 75 63.23 20.25 -76.33
CA ARG A 75 63.63 19.31 -75.26
C ARG A 75 64.08 20.04 -74.00
N GLN A 76 64.88 21.09 -74.14
CA GLN A 76 65.33 21.92 -73.00
C GLN A 76 64.16 22.62 -72.31
N ARG A 77 63.20 23.16 -73.06
CA ARG A 77 61.95 23.74 -72.51
C ARG A 77 61.11 22.69 -71.79
N GLN A 78 61.06 21.47 -72.32
CA GLN A 78 60.31 20.36 -71.71
C GLN A 78 60.97 19.86 -70.41
N LEU A 79 62.31 19.77 -70.37
CA LEU A 79 63.07 19.50 -69.15
C LEU A 79 62.85 20.58 -68.09
N TYR A 80 62.90 21.85 -68.47
CA TYR A 80 62.64 22.96 -67.54
C TYR A 80 61.21 22.92 -66.98
N LYS A 81 60.22 22.58 -67.82
CA LYS A 81 58.83 22.38 -67.40
C LYS A 81 58.68 21.21 -66.42
N LEU A 82 59.29 20.08 -66.72
CA LEU A 82 59.29 18.90 -65.85
C LEU A 82 59.99 19.19 -64.51
N HIS A 83 61.12 19.91 -64.53
CA HIS A 83 61.82 20.29 -63.31
C HIS A 83 60.96 21.16 -62.39
N ASN A 84 60.28 22.17 -62.95
CA ASN A 84 59.35 23.01 -62.19
C ASN A 84 58.19 22.19 -61.61
N GLN A 85 57.64 21.24 -62.38
CA GLN A 85 56.60 20.33 -61.89
C GLN A 85 57.11 19.44 -60.73
N CYS A 86 58.33 18.91 -60.82
CA CYS A 86 58.93 18.13 -59.74
C CYS A 86 59.13 18.97 -58.46
N GLU A 87 59.58 20.23 -58.59
CA GLU A 87 59.71 21.13 -57.43
C GLU A 87 58.34 21.47 -56.82
N ASP A 88 57.29 21.65 -57.62
CA ASP A 88 55.94 21.84 -57.11
C ASP A 88 55.39 20.59 -56.41
N PHE A 89 55.58 19.39 -56.97
CA PHE A 89 55.20 18.13 -56.30
C PHE A 89 55.98 17.93 -55.00
N LYS A 90 57.27 18.29 -54.96
CA LYS A 90 58.09 18.25 -53.75
C LYS A 90 57.56 19.20 -52.67
N ARG A 91 57.11 20.41 -53.03
CA ARG A 91 56.43 21.34 -52.11
C ARG A 91 55.10 20.77 -51.60
N GLN A 92 54.30 20.16 -52.48
CA GLN A 92 53.05 19.50 -52.11
C GLN A 92 53.29 18.32 -51.16
N LEU A 93 54.29 17.48 -51.44
CA LEU A 93 54.68 16.35 -50.60
C LEU A 93 55.10 16.81 -49.20
N LYS A 94 55.91 17.87 -49.10
CA LYS A 94 56.27 18.48 -47.80
C LYS A 94 55.03 18.94 -47.02
N THR A 95 54.08 19.60 -47.69
CA THR A 95 52.84 20.08 -47.08
C THR A 95 51.96 18.93 -46.59
N VAL A 96 51.80 17.87 -47.39
CA VAL A 96 51.04 16.68 -47.01
C VAL A 96 51.71 15.95 -45.85
N THR A 97 53.04 15.83 -45.86
CA THR A 97 53.80 15.18 -44.79
C THR A 97 53.62 15.92 -43.46
N PHE A 98 53.71 17.25 -43.46
CA PHE A 98 53.47 18.06 -42.27
C PHE A 98 52.04 17.90 -41.74
N ARG A 99 51.02 17.95 -42.63
CA ARG A 99 49.62 17.72 -42.22
C ARG A 99 49.39 16.32 -41.67
N TRP A 100 50.04 15.31 -42.24
CA TRP A 100 49.97 13.94 -41.72
C TRP A 100 50.57 13.85 -40.31
N GLN A 101 51.73 14.47 -40.07
CA GLN A 101 52.36 14.51 -38.74
C GLN A 101 51.48 15.23 -37.70
N GLU A 102 50.91 16.39 -38.04
CA GLU A 102 49.97 17.11 -37.16
C GLU A 102 48.74 16.24 -36.86
N ASN A 103 48.16 15.60 -37.88
CA ASN A 103 47.02 14.69 -37.69
C ASN A 103 47.38 13.51 -36.77
N GLN A 104 48.59 12.94 -36.88
CA GLN A 104 49.06 11.89 -35.96
C GLN A 104 49.15 12.40 -34.52
N MET A 105 49.62 13.63 -34.31
CA MET A 105 49.64 14.25 -32.97
C MET A 105 48.22 14.43 -32.42
N GLN A 106 47.28 14.88 -33.26
CA GLN A 106 45.87 15.07 -32.86
C GLN A 106 45.16 13.74 -32.55
N ILE A 107 45.43 12.68 -33.31
CA ILE A 107 44.93 11.33 -33.02
C ILE A 107 45.41 10.87 -31.64
N LYS A 108 46.72 10.99 -31.35
CA LYS A 108 47.27 10.64 -30.03
C LYS A 108 46.63 11.43 -28.88
N LYS A 109 46.29 12.72 -29.09
CA LYS A 109 45.56 13.53 -28.10
C LYS A 109 44.14 13.01 -27.88
N LYS A 110 43.42 12.70 -28.95
CA LYS A 110 42.06 12.13 -28.89
C LYS A 110 42.05 10.75 -28.22
N ASP A 111 43.04 9.89 -28.49
CA ASP A 111 43.15 8.57 -27.85
C ASP A 111 43.30 8.65 -26.34
N LYS A 112 44.08 9.61 -25.83
CA LYS A 112 44.20 9.88 -24.39
C LYS A 112 42.86 10.30 -23.78
N ILE A 113 42.09 11.14 -24.48
CA ILE A 113 40.76 11.57 -24.05
C ILE A 113 39.80 10.36 -24.04
N ILE A 114 39.81 9.55 -25.10
CA ILE A 114 38.99 8.34 -25.20
C ILE A 114 39.32 7.37 -24.05
N ALA A 115 40.59 7.16 -23.74
CA ALA A 115 41.00 6.30 -22.62
C ALA A 115 40.47 6.80 -21.26
N SER A 116 40.58 8.11 -20.99
CA SER A 116 40.05 8.71 -19.76
C SER A 116 38.51 8.60 -19.68
N LEU A 117 37.81 8.88 -20.77
CA LEU A 117 36.36 8.73 -20.84
C LEU A 117 35.92 7.27 -20.63
N ASN A 118 36.61 6.31 -21.25
CA ASN A 118 36.34 4.89 -21.06
C ASN A 118 36.51 4.46 -19.61
N GLN A 119 37.54 4.97 -18.92
CA GLN A 119 37.73 4.71 -17.49
C GLN A 119 36.59 5.29 -16.65
N GLN A 120 36.12 6.50 -16.96
CA GLN A 120 34.97 7.11 -16.28
C GLN A 120 33.68 6.32 -16.51
N VAL A 121 33.44 5.89 -17.75
CA VAL A 121 32.30 5.04 -18.11
C VAL A 121 32.36 3.72 -17.34
N ALA A 122 33.51 3.06 -17.29
CA ALA A 122 33.68 1.81 -16.54
C ALA A 122 33.40 1.98 -15.03
N PHE A 123 33.90 3.08 -14.45
CA PHE A 123 33.59 3.43 -13.05
C PHE A 123 32.10 3.67 -12.84
N GLY A 124 31.45 4.41 -13.75
CA GLY A 124 30.02 4.67 -13.76
C GLY A 124 29.20 3.38 -13.81
N ILE A 125 29.54 2.46 -14.73
CA ILE A 125 28.90 1.15 -14.87
C ILE A 125 28.97 0.38 -13.55
N ASN A 126 30.14 0.32 -12.91
CA ASN A 126 30.29 -0.38 -11.64
C ASN A 126 29.40 0.23 -10.52
N LYS A 127 29.35 1.57 -10.43
CA LYS A 127 28.49 2.26 -9.47
C LYS A 127 27.00 1.95 -9.72
N VAL A 128 26.57 1.98 -10.99
CA VAL A 128 25.20 1.63 -11.38
C VAL A 128 24.90 0.18 -11.03
N SER A 129 25.78 -0.77 -11.32
CA SER A 129 25.58 -2.17 -10.95
C SER A 129 25.46 -2.39 -9.44
N LYS A 130 26.22 -1.64 -8.63
CA LYS A 130 26.10 -1.68 -7.16
C LYS A 130 24.74 -1.17 -6.69
N LEU A 131 24.30 -0.02 -7.22
CA LEU A 131 23.00 0.56 -6.89
C LEU A 131 21.84 -0.33 -7.34
N GLN A 132 21.95 -0.94 -8.53
CA GLN A 132 20.95 -1.86 -9.04
C GLN A 132 20.78 -3.08 -8.12
N ARG A 133 21.89 -3.66 -7.63
CA ARG A 133 21.83 -4.75 -6.64
C ARG A 133 21.16 -4.32 -5.33
N GLN A 134 21.42 -3.10 -4.86
CA GLN A 134 20.77 -2.55 -3.68
C GLN A 134 19.27 -2.32 -3.90
N SER A 135 18.87 -1.80 -5.06
CA SER A 135 17.46 -1.64 -5.44
C SER A 135 16.73 -2.98 -5.39
N HIS A 136 17.28 -4.01 -6.05
CA HIS A 136 16.67 -5.34 -6.04
C HIS A 136 16.56 -5.94 -4.62
N ALA A 137 17.56 -5.73 -3.77
CA ALA A 137 17.49 -6.17 -2.38
C ALA A 137 16.36 -5.45 -1.60
N LYS A 138 16.20 -4.14 -1.81
CA LYS A 138 15.13 -3.34 -1.19
C LYS A 138 13.75 -3.67 -1.74
N ASP A 139 13.62 -3.95 -3.03
CA ASP A 139 12.37 -4.41 -3.64
C ASP A 139 11.90 -5.74 -3.03
N ASN A 140 12.84 -6.66 -2.79
CA ASN A 140 12.55 -7.93 -2.10
C ASN A 140 12.13 -7.71 -0.64
N GLU A 141 12.78 -6.80 0.08
CA GLU A 141 12.40 -6.43 1.45
C GLU A 141 10.98 -5.84 1.49
N ILE A 142 10.67 -4.91 0.57
CA ILE A 142 9.33 -4.33 0.44
C ILE A 142 8.29 -5.40 0.13
N LYS A 143 8.59 -6.34 -0.77
CA LYS A 143 7.69 -7.45 -1.11
C LYS A 143 7.38 -8.30 0.13
N ASN A 144 8.41 -8.72 0.86
CA ASN A 144 8.26 -9.49 2.09
C ASN A 144 7.44 -8.74 3.16
N LEU A 145 7.71 -7.44 3.37
CA LEU A 145 6.94 -6.62 4.32
C LEU A 145 5.47 -6.48 3.91
N LYS A 146 5.18 -6.33 2.61
CA LYS A 146 3.80 -6.31 2.10
C LYS A 146 3.07 -7.62 2.37
N GLU A 147 3.73 -8.76 2.18
CA GLU A 147 3.17 -10.08 2.45
C GLU A 147 2.89 -10.26 3.96
N GLN A 148 3.83 -9.86 4.83
CA GLN A 148 3.65 -9.90 6.28
C GLN A 148 2.48 -9.00 6.73
N LEU A 149 2.36 -7.79 6.17
CA LEU A 149 1.25 -6.88 6.48
C LEU A 149 -0.09 -7.49 6.03
N SER A 150 -0.13 -8.09 4.85
CA SER A 150 -1.32 -8.80 4.35
C SER A 150 -1.74 -9.93 5.28
N MET A 151 -0.79 -10.76 5.70
CA MET A 151 -1.02 -11.86 6.65
C MET A 151 -1.54 -11.33 8.00
N LYS A 152 -0.92 -10.29 8.56
CA LYS A 152 -1.35 -9.68 9.82
C LYS A 152 -2.73 -9.05 9.74
N ARG A 153 -3.06 -8.40 8.62
CA ARG A 153 -4.41 -7.87 8.37
C ARG A 153 -5.44 -9.00 8.32
N SER A 154 -5.15 -10.10 7.64
CA SER A 154 -6.04 -11.25 7.59
C SER A 154 -6.24 -11.90 8.97
N GLN A 155 -5.17 -11.98 9.77
CA GLN A 155 -5.24 -12.49 11.14
C GLN A 155 -6.16 -11.61 12.01
N TRP A 156 -5.96 -10.28 11.95
CA TRP A 156 -6.80 -9.32 12.68
C TRP A 156 -8.28 -9.42 12.29
N GLU A 157 -8.59 -9.51 11.00
CA GLU A 157 -9.98 -9.65 10.55
C GLU A 157 -10.63 -10.93 11.08
N MET A 158 -9.90 -12.04 11.11
CA MET A 158 -10.40 -13.30 11.69
C MET A 158 -10.68 -13.16 13.20
N GLU A 159 -9.75 -12.59 13.96
CA GLU A 159 -9.89 -12.36 15.40
C GLU A 159 -11.05 -11.42 15.71
N LYS A 160 -11.20 -10.35 14.94
CA LYS A 160 -12.32 -9.42 15.03
C LYS A 160 -13.67 -10.12 14.82
N HIS A 161 -13.82 -10.89 13.74
CA HIS A 161 -15.06 -11.63 13.47
C HIS A 161 -15.37 -12.65 14.59
N ASN A 162 -14.34 -13.31 15.14
CA ASN A 162 -14.49 -14.23 16.26
C ASN A 162 -15.00 -13.53 17.53
N LEU A 163 -14.43 -12.35 17.86
CA LEU A 163 -14.88 -11.55 18.99
C LEU A 163 -16.31 -11.03 18.78
N GLU A 164 -16.65 -10.52 17.60
CA GLU A 164 -17.99 -10.06 17.26
C GLU A 164 -19.04 -11.19 17.39
N SER A 165 -18.72 -12.39 16.90
CA SER A 165 -19.57 -13.57 17.03
C SER A 165 -19.76 -13.99 18.50
N THR A 166 -18.68 -13.94 19.28
CA THR A 166 -18.69 -14.25 20.71
C THR A 166 -19.56 -13.24 21.49
N ILE A 167 -19.39 -11.95 21.24
CA ILE A 167 -20.20 -10.88 21.85
C ILE A 167 -21.68 -11.06 21.48
N LYS A 168 -21.98 -11.31 20.20
CA LYS A 168 -23.37 -11.57 19.75
C LYS A 168 -23.99 -12.75 20.48
N THR A 169 -23.23 -13.81 20.70
CA THR A 169 -23.69 -15.00 21.45
C THR A 169 -24.00 -14.67 22.90
N TYR A 170 -23.12 -13.94 23.60
CA TYR A 170 -23.37 -13.54 24.99
C TYR A 170 -24.54 -12.56 25.12
N LEU A 171 -24.69 -11.63 24.18
CA LEU A 171 -25.82 -10.70 24.16
C LEU A 171 -27.15 -11.46 24.00
N ASN A 172 -27.20 -12.43 23.09
CA ASN A 172 -28.40 -13.26 22.91
C ASN A 172 -28.74 -14.06 24.18
N LYS A 173 -27.74 -14.64 24.86
CA LYS A 173 -27.93 -15.33 26.13
C LYS A 173 -28.47 -14.39 27.21
N LEU A 174 -27.86 -13.23 27.38
CA LEU A 174 -28.31 -12.23 28.36
C LEU A 174 -29.75 -11.77 28.08
N ASN A 175 -30.10 -11.54 26.82
CA ASN A 175 -31.46 -11.13 26.43
C ASN A 175 -32.49 -12.23 26.73
N ALA A 176 -32.14 -13.49 26.49
CA ALA A 176 -32.99 -14.63 26.84
C ALA A 176 -33.17 -14.75 28.37
N GLU A 177 -32.09 -14.63 29.15
CA GLU A 177 -32.16 -14.65 30.62
C GLU A 177 -33.00 -13.48 31.17
N THR A 178 -32.80 -12.27 30.63
CA THR A 178 -33.58 -11.09 31.02
C THR A 178 -35.06 -11.28 30.72
N SER A 179 -35.40 -11.83 29.56
CA SER A 179 -36.79 -12.12 29.19
C SER A 179 -37.43 -13.15 30.13
N ARG A 180 -36.68 -14.19 30.52
CA ARG A 180 -37.14 -15.20 31.49
C ARG A 180 -37.33 -14.61 32.88
N ALA A 181 -36.40 -13.78 33.35
CA ALA A 181 -36.51 -13.10 34.65
C ALA A 181 -37.72 -12.15 34.70
N LEU A 182 -37.93 -11.34 33.65
CA LEU A 182 -39.10 -10.46 33.55
C LEU A 182 -40.41 -11.25 33.54
N THR A 183 -40.45 -12.36 32.79
CA THR A 183 -41.62 -13.24 32.76
C THR A 183 -41.92 -13.82 34.14
N ALA A 184 -40.89 -14.26 34.88
CA ALA A 184 -41.03 -14.78 36.23
C ALA A 184 -41.52 -13.70 37.22
N GLU A 185 -40.99 -12.48 37.15
CA GLU A 185 -41.40 -11.37 38.02
C GLU A 185 -42.88 -11.00 37.80
N VAL A 186 -43.30 -10.88 36.54
CA VAL A 186 -44.71 -10.62 36.19
C VAL A 186 -45.61 -11.72 36.74
N TYR A 187 -45.18 -12.99 36.63
CA TYR A 187 -45.91 -14.13 37.18
C TYR A 187 -46.00 -14.06 38.72
N PHE A 188 -44.90 -13.81 39.44
CA PHE A 188 -44.91 -13.70 40.90
C PHE A 188 -45.82 -12.57 41.39
N LEU A 189 -45.76 -11.40 40.74
CA LEU A 189 -46.63 -10.27 41.07
C LEU A 189 -48.11 -10.57 40.80
N GLN A 190 -48.41 -11.34 39.74
CA GLN A 190 -49.75 -11.82 39.47
C GLN A 190 -50.22 -12.81 40.55
N CYS A 191 -49.43 -13.83 40.87
CA CYS A 191 -49.77 -14.81 41.91
C CYS A 191 -50.00 -14.16 43.28
N ARG A 192 -49.13 -13.23 43.69
CA ARG A 192 -49.27 -12.51 44.96
C ARG A 192 -50.56 -11.71 45.03
N ARG A 193 -50.95 -11.09 43.92
CA ARG A 193 -52.20 -10.32 43.80
C ARG A 193 -53.42 -11.25 43.87
N ASP A 194 -53.42 -12.33 43.09
CA ASP A 194 -54.52 -13.29 43.02
C ASP A 194 -54.75 -13.96 44.38
N PHE A 195 -53.67 -14.31 45.09
CA PHE A 195 -53.73 -14.82 46.46
C PHE A 195 -54.32 -13.80 47.44
N GLY A 196 -53.85 -12.54 47.37
CA GLY A 196 -54.37 -11.46 48.21
C GLY A 196 -55.86 -11.19 47.97
N LEU A 197 -56.31 -11.24 46.72
CA LEU A 197 -57.72 -11.09 46.36
C LEU A 197 -58.56 -12.23 46.94
N LEU A 198 -58.13 -13.49 46.77
CA LEU A 198 -58.83 -14.67 47.30
C LEU A 198 -58.96 -14.60 48.83
N HIS A 199 -57.92 -14.16 49.53
CA HIS A 199 -57.96 -13.99 50.98
C HIS A 199 -58.96 -12.91 51.41
N LEU A 200 -59.01 -11.78 50.70
CA LEU A 200 -59.99 -10.72 50.98
C LEU A 200 -61.43 -11.17 50.70
N GLU A 201 -61.66 -11.90 49.62
CA GLU A 201 -62.99 -12.48 49.30
C GLU A 201 -63.45 -13.45 50.39
N GLN A 202 -62.54 -14.26 50.93
CA GLN A 202 -62.85 -15.13 52.07
C GLN A 202 -63.13 -14.33 53.35
N THR A 203 -62.36 -13.27 53.59
CA THR A 203 -62.56 -12.37 54.74
C THR A 203 -63.91 -11.65 54.64
N GLU A 204 -64.33 -11.23 53.44
CA GLU A 204 -65.65 -10.64 53.21
C GLU A 204 -66.76 -11.59 53.63
N LYS A 205 -66.68 -12.87 53.25
CA LYS A 205 -67.68 -13.88 53.63
C LYS A 205 -67.77 -14.05 55.16
N GLU A 206 -66.64 -14.09 55.85
CA GLU A 206 -66.62 -14.19 57.31
C GLU A 206 -67.21 -12.93 57.96
N CYS A 207 -66.81 -11.74 57.51
CA CYS A 207 -67.37 -10.48 58.01
C CYS A 207 -68.89 -10.38 57.78
N LEU A 208 -69.39 -10.84 56.63
CA LEU A 208 -70.82 -10.90 56.34
C LEU A 208 -71.56 -11.89 57.27
N SER A 209 -70.95 -13.04 57.57
CA SER A 209 -71.49 -14.01 58.55
C SER A 209 -71.60 -13.38 59.95
N GLN A 210 -70.56 -12.67 60.40
CA GLN A 210 -70.57 -11.96 61.68
C GLN A 210 -71.60 -10.83 61.73
N LEU A 211 -71.67 -10.02 60.66
CA LEU A 211 -72.67 -8.97 60.51
C LEU A 211 -74.09 -9.55 60.59
N ALA A 212 -74.36 -10.66 59.89
CA ALA A 212 -75.67 -11.33 59.93
C ALA A 212 -76.01 -11.81 61.35
N ARG A 213 -75.04 -12.39 62.07
CA ARG A 213 -75.23 -12.85 63.47
C ARG A 213 -75.59 -11.68 64.40
N VAL A 214 -74.82 -10.59 64.36
CA VAL A 214 -75.08 -9.40 65.21
C VAL A 214 -76.39 -8.71 64.82
N THR A 215 -76.71 -8.66 63.54
CA THR A 215 -77.99 -8.12 63.04
C THR A 215 -79.18 -8.96 63.53
N ASN A 216 -79.07 -10.29 63.49
CA ASN A 216 -80.11 -11.18 64.01
C ASN A 216 -80.28 -11.05 65.53
N MET A 217 -79.18 -10.90 66.28
CA MET A 217 -79.25 -10.61 67.72
C MET A 217 -79.94 -9.26 67.98
N ALA A 218 -79.62 -8.22 67.20
CA ALA A 218 -80.24 -6.91 67.28
C ALA A 218 -81.75 -6.99 67.01
N ALA A 219 -82.14 -7.65 65.92
CA ALA A 219 -83.53 -7.84 65.54
C ALA A 219 -84.32 -8.62 66.60
N ARG A 220 -83.76 -9.73 67.13
CA ARG A 220 -84.42 -10.54 68.16
C ARG A 220 -84.60 -9.77 69.47
N LYS A 221 -83.59 -9.02 69.92
CA LYS A 221 -83.71 -8.17 71.11
C LYS A 221 -84.74 -7.06 70.91
N ASN A 222 -84.72 -6.38 69.76
CA ASN A 222 -85.69 -5.32 69.46
C ASN A 222 -87.13 -5.87 69.38
N PHE A 223 -87.33 -7.07 68.82
CA PHE A 223 -88.63 -7.75 68.81
C PHE A 223 -89.12 -8.10 70.21
N PHE A 224 -88.24 -8.63 71.07
CA PHE A 224 -88.55 -8.94 72.47
C PHE A 224 -88.90 -7.68 73.29
N LEU A 225 -88.14 -6.60 73.12
CA LEU A 225 -88.42 -5.31 73.75
C LEU A 225 -89.76 -4.69 73.29
N CYS A 226 -90.12 -4.88 72.00
CA CYS A 226 -91.39 -4.42 71.44
C CYS A 226 -92.59 -5.18 72.03
N LEU A 227 -92.45 -6.47 72.30
CA LEU A 227 -93.51 -7.30 72.91
C LEU A 227 -93.71 -7.06 74.40
N HIS A 228 -92.67 -6.67 75.15
CA HIS A 228 -92.72 -6.51 76.61
C HIS A 228 -92.85 -5.06 77.11
N PHE A 229 -92.99 -4.07 76.21
CA PHE A 229 -93.24 -2.66 76.57
C PHE A 229 -92.24 -2.06 77.58
N TYR A 230 -90.99 -2.54 77.59
CA TYR A 230 -89.91 -2.05 78.48
C TYR A 230 -88.82 -1.32 77.67
N PRO A 231 -88.57 -0.03 77.94
CA PRO A 231 -87.57 0.75 77.20
C PRO A 231 -86.17 0.55 77.80
N SER A 232 -85.52 -0.59 77.53
CA SER A 232 -84.11 -0.78 77.86
C SER A 232 -83.22 -0.23 76.74
N ASN A 233 -82.89 1.06 76.81
CA ASN A 233 -82.27 1.83 75.72
C ASN A 233 -80.77 1.48 75.48
N VAL A 234 -80.00 1.23 76.53
CA VAL A 234 -78.52 1.16 76.44
C VAL A 234 -78.02 -0.08 75.67
N GLU A 235 -78.57 -1.26 75.92
CA GLU A 235 -78.15 -2.48 75.22
C GLU A 235 -78.57 -2.50 73.74
N SER A 236 -79.74 -1.91 73.41
CA SER A 236 -80.20 -1.78 72.03
C SER A 236 -79.30 -0.83 71.24
N LEU A 237 -78.89 0.30 71.84
CA LEU A 237 -77.93 1.24 71.26
C LEU A 237 -76.54 0.60 71.05
N GLN A 238 -76.05 -0.18 72.02
CA GLN A 238 -74.78 -0.91 71.87
C GLN A 238 -74.83 -1.92 70.73
N LEU A 239 -75.94 -2.65 70.59
CA LEU A 239 -76.10 -3.64 69.54
C LEU A 239 -76.25 -2.99 68.16
N LYS A 240 -76.90 -1.82 68.08
CA LYS A 240 -76.94 -0.98 66.86
C LYS A 240 -75.55 -0.48 66.47
N ALA A 241 -74.77 0.06 67.41
CA ALA A 241 -73.40 0.47 67.17
C ALA A 241 -72.51 -0.69 66.71
N ALA A 242 -72.72 -1.90 67.26
CA ALA A 242 -72.02 -3.11 66.82
C ALA A 242 -72.37 -3.49 65.37
N VAL A 243 -73.66 -3.43 64.98
CA VAL A 243 -74.07 -3.64 63.58
C VAL A 243 -73.41 -2.62 62.64
N ASP A 244 -73.40 -1.35 63.03
CA ASP A 244 -72.83 -0.28 62.21
C ASP A 244 -71.30 -0.41 62.07
N SER A 245 -70.61 -0.85 63.13
CA SER A 245 -69.18 -1.18 63.09
C SER A 245 -68.87 -2.33 62.14
N TRP A 246 -69.64 -3.42 62.18
CA TRP A 246 -69.47 -4.54 61.26
C TRP A 246 -69.77 -4.15 59.80
N ASN A 247 -70.76 -3.29 59.56
CA ASN A 247 -71.03 -2.73 58.24
C ASN A 247 -69.85 -1.91 57.70
N ALA A 248 -69.21 -1.10 58.53
CA ALA A 248 -68.02 -0.33 58.15
C ALA A 248 -66.86 -1.26 57.74
N ILE A 249 -66.63 -2.33 58.50
CA ILE A 249 -65.59 -3.35 58.20
C ILE A 249 -65.88 -4.04 56.86
N VAL A 250 -67.12 -4.50 56.62
CA VAL A 250 -67.51 -5.12 55.34
C VAL A 250 -67.29 -4.16 54.17
N THR A 251 -67.62 -2.88 54.35
CA THR A 251 -67.44 -1.85 53.32
C THR A 251 -65.96 -1.62 53.01
N ASP A 252 -65.10 -1.58 54.03
CA ASP A 252 -63.65 -1.47 53.84
C ASP A 252 -63.07 -2.68 53.08
N VAL A 253 -63.45 -3.91 53.45
CA VAL A 253 -63.01 -5.12 52.75
C VAL A 253 -63.46 -5.11 51.29
N ARG A 254 -64.71 -4.71 51.01
CA ARG A 254 -65.22 -4.56 49.64
C ARG A 254 -64.45 -3.52 48.84
N ASN A 255 -64.10 -2.39 49.44
CA ASN A 255 -63.31 -1.36 48.80
C ASN A 255 -61.90 -1.87 48.43
N LYS A 256 -61.27 -2.65 49.31
CA LYS A 256 -59.97 -3.30 49.03
C LYS A 256 -60.07 -4.33 47.89
N ILE A 257 -61.13 -5.13 47.86
CA ILE A 257 -61.42 -6.07 46.76
C ILE A 257 -61.60 -5.31 45.44
N ALA A 258 -62.42 -4.26 45.43
CA ALA A 258 -62.67 -3.44 44.24
C ALA A 258 -61.36 -2.80 43.72
N PHE A 259 -60.51 -2.29 44.62
CA PHE A 259 -59.21 -1.74 44.25
C PHE A 259 -58.28 -2.76 43.57
N LEU A 260 -58.15 -3.97 44.12
CA LEU A 260 -57.31 -5.02 43.52
C LEU A 260 -57.85 -5.48 42.16
N ARG A 261 -59.17 -5.60 42.01
CA ARG A 261 -59.81 -5.91 40.73
C ARG A 261 -59.58 -4.80 39.70
N MET A 262 -59.66 -3.53 40.09
CA MET A 262 -59.34 -2.40 39.21
C MET A 262 -57.89 -2.44 38.71
N GLN A 263 -56.93 -2.76 39.59
CA GLN A 263 -55.52 -2.95 39.19
C GLN A 263 -55.32 -4.11 38.20
N GLN A 264 -56.20 -5.12 38.21
CA GLN A 264 -56.17 -6.23 37.25
C GLN A 264 -56.46 -5.77 35.82
N PHE A 265 -57.39 -4.84 35.65
CA PHE A 265 -57.74 -4.28 34.34
C PHE A 265 -56.70 -3.29 33.82
N LEU A 266 -56.15 -2.44 34.70
CA LEU A 266 -55.14 -1.45 34.34
C LEU A 266 -53.74 -2.05 34.12
N GLY A 267 -53.42 -3.20 34.73
CA GLY A 267 -52.11 -3.85 34.62
C GLY A 267 -51.93 -4.80 33.42
N ARG A 268 -52.99 -5.10 32.66
CA ARG A 268 -52.92 -6.00 31.49
C ARG A 268 -52.37 -5.39 30.18
N PRO A 269 -52.50 -4.07 29.89
CA PRO A 269 -51.97 -3.53 28.62
C PRO A 269 -50.49 -3.14 28.66
N LEU A 270 -49.91 -2.80 29.82
CA LEU A 270 -48.60 -2.14 29.87
C LEU A 270 -47.38 -3.07 29.75
N VAL A 271 -47.57 -4.39 29.89
CA VAL A 271 -46.44 -5.34 29.96
C VAL A 271 -46.16 -6.02 28.62
N LYS A 272 -47.09 -5.95 27.65
CA LYS A 272 -46.94 -6.69 26.38
C LYS A 272 -46.06 -6.00 25.33
N GLU A 273 -45.89 -4.68 25.37
CA GLU A 273 -45.25 -3.96 24.26
C GLU A 273 -44.01 -3.13 24.63
N SER A 274 -43.81 -2.74 25.89
CA SER A 274 -42.79 -1.75 26.25
C SER A 274 -41.44 -2.32 26.71
N PHE A 275 -41.36 -3.61 27.06
CA PHE A 275 -40.13 -4.22 27.60
C PHE A 275 -39.33 -5.06 26.59
N PHE A 276 -39.84 -5.19 25.35
CA PHE A 276 -39.17 -5.95 24.29
C PHE A 276 -38.30 -5.10 23.37
N ARG A 277 -37.86 -3.91 23.81
CA ARG A 277 -36.83 -3.17 23.08
C ARG A 277 -35.46 -3.60 23.60
N PRO A 278 -34.60 -4.23 22.78
CA PRO A 278 -33.24 -4.56 23.20
C PRO A 278 -32.54 -3.27 23.63
N LEU A 279 -32.18 -3.18 24.91
CA LEU A 279 -31.52 -2.01 25.51
C LEU A 279 -30.04 -1.87 25.11
N LEU A 280 -29.52 -2.81 24.32
CA LEU A 280 -28.11 -2.85 23.91
C LEU A 280 -28.00 -3.01 22.40
N THR A 281 -28.30 -1.95 21.66
CA THR A 281 -27.74 -1.82 20.32
C THR A 281 -26.24 -1.56 20.48
N VAL A 282 -25.42 -2.53 20.07
CA VAL A 282 -23.98 -2.34 19.89
C VAL A 282 -23.78 -1.06 19.07
N PRO A 283 -23.00 -0.07 19.54
CA PRO A 283 -22.64 1.06 18.72
C PRO A 283 -21.99 0.50 17.44
N GLN A 284 -22.61 0.75 16.29
CA GLN A 284 -21.93 0.48 15.03
C GLN A 284 -20.67 1.33 15.04
N MET A 285 -19.51 0.68 15.12
CA MET A 285 -18.24 1.36 14.88
C MET A 285 -18.32 1.97 13.48
N PRO A 286 -18.14 3.30 13.33
CA PRO A 286 -18.16 3.91 12.01
C PRO A 286 -17.10 3.23 11.15
N ALA A 287 -17.51 2.78 9.97
CA ALA A 287 -16.59 2.28 8.96
C ALA A 287 -15.58 3.39 8.66
N ILE A 288 -14.35 3.22 9.13
CA ILE A 288 -13.24 4.10 8.77
C ILE A 288 -13.08 3.99 7.25
N CYS A 289 -13.17 5.14 6.61
CA CYS A 289 -13.34 5.36 5.18
C CYS A 289 -12.46 4.49 4.28
N SER A 290 -13.08 3.70 3.40
CA SER A 290 -12.49 3.32 2.13
C SER A 290 -12.71 4.47 1.15
N GLY A 291 -11.69 5.29 0.90
CA GLY A 291 -11.77 6.30 -0.15
C GLY A 291 -10.83 7.50 0.00
N VAL A 292 -9.52 7.28 -0.10
CA VAL A 292 -8.64 8.32 -0.66
C VAL A 292 -8.12 7.77 -1.98
N VAL A 293 -8.87 8.10 -3.04
CA VAL A 293 -8.37 8.04 -4.41
C VAL A 293 -7.28 9.12 -4.51
N SER A 294 -6.06 8.69 -4.77
CA SER A 294 -4.97 9.58 -5.16
C SER A 294 -5.32 10.26 -6.48
N ALA A 295 -5.35 11.58 -6.49
CA ALA A 295 -5.18 12.39 -7.70
C ALA A 295 -3.89 13.22 -7.55
N PRO A 296 -3.11 13.40 -8.64
CA PRO A 296 -1.78 13.99 -8.57
C PRO A 296 -1.85 15.52 -8.60
N GLY A 297 -0.99 16.16 -7.80
CA GLY A 297 -0.56 17.54 -8.03
C GLY A 297 -1.26 18.60 -7.18
N GLN A 298 -0.67 18.94 -6.04
CA GLN A 298 -0.33 20.33 -5.71
C GLN A 298 0.52 20.41 -4.45
N SER A 299 1.60 21.17 -4.54
CA SER A 299 2.55 21.51 -3.48
C SER A 299 1.93 22.44 -2.44
N ARG A 300 2.02 22.10 -1.15
CA ARG A 300 1.88 23.04 -0.02
C ARG A 300 3.05 22.90 0.98
N PRO A 301 3.43 24.01 1.63
CA PRO A 301 4.67 24.14 2.41
C PRO A 301 4.55 23.50 3.81
N PRO A 302 5.69 23.27 4.52
CA PRO A 302 5.71 22.42 5.71
C PRO A 302 5.01 23.10 6.89
N LEU A 303 4.03 22.40 7.46
CA LEU A 303 3.53 22.70 8.80
C LEU A 303 4.53 22.16 9.84
N VAL A 304 4.97 23.07 10.70
CA VAL A 304 5.83 22.83 11.85
C VAL A 304 5.24 21.73 12.76
N GLN A 305 6.05 20.72 13.09
CA GLN A 305 5.73 19.70 14.08
C GLN A 305 5.65 20.32 15.48
N SER A 306 4.48 20.28 16.11
CA SER A 306 4.34 20.34 17.57
C SER A 306 4.00 18.95 18.09
N SER A 307 5.03 18.11 18.24
CA SER A 307 4.95 16.92 19.07
C SER A 307 5.03 17.35 20.52
N SER A 308 3.95 17.22 21.30
CA SER A 308 4.04 16.92 22.73
C SER A 308 2.66 16.69 23.37
N TRP A 309 2.64 15.78 24.36
CA TRP A 309 1.55 15.45 25.30
C TRP A 309 0.41 14.63 24.68
N TRP A 310 0.09 13.42 25.13
CA TRP A 310 -0.17 13.02 26.51
C TRP A 310 0.31 11.58 26.83
N SER A 311 0.96 11.47 27.98
CA SER A 311 1.21 10.25 28.76
C SER A 311 0.86 10.58 30.21
N ARG A 312 0.30 9.60 30.94
CA ARG A 312 -0.28 9.62 32.32
C ARG A 312 -1.78 9.97 32.32
N HIS A 313 -2.68 9.24 32.96
CA HIS A 313 -2.60 8.26 34.06
C HIS A 313 -3.32 6.95 33.71
#